data_AF-A0A9X0D2G3-F1
#
_entry.id   AF-A0A9X0D2G3-F1
#
_cell.length_a   1.000
_cell.length_b   1.000
_cell.length_c   1.000
_cell.angle_alpha   90.00
_cell.angle_beta   90.00
_cell.angle_gamma   90.00
#
_symmetry.space_group_name_H-M   'P 1'
#
loop_
_entity.id
_entity.type
_entity.pdbx_description
1 polymer ?
#
loop_
_entity_poly.entity_id
_entity_poly.type
_entity_poly.pdbx_seq_one_letter_code
_entity_poly.pdbx_strand_id
1 'polypeptide(L)'
;MTDCSDMINQLRQCISFGRKTLLHCVSGLGISCLAAAILLLSLDEVMTPEHVISKLRQIRGQRAFQTVKQYNFVHEFRDLYKAHLENQRNSVEAAPRSLSR
;
A
#
# COMPACT_ATOMS: atom_id res chain seq x y z
N MET A 1 9.15 1.17 -5.86
CA MET A 1 7.95 1.69 -5.17
C MET A 1 6.88 2.17 -6.14
N THR A 2 7.23 2.58 -7.37
CA THR A 2 6.28 3.00 -8.42
C THR A 2 5.15 1.99 -8.62
N ASP A 3 5.50 0.72 -8.88
CA ASP A 3 4.50 -0.36 -9.10
C ASP A 3 3.56 -0.58 -7.90
N CYS A 4 4.05 -0.38 -6.67
CA CYS A 4 3.24 -0.53 -5.46
C CYS A 4 2.27 0.64 -5.28
N SER A 5 2.72 1.87 -5.53
CA SER A 5 1.88 3.07 -5.50
C SER A 5 0.77 2.98 -6.55
N ASP A 6 1.12 2.53 -7.77
CA ASP A 6 0.15 2.36 -8.86
C ASP A 6 -0.89 1.30 -8.52
N MET A 7 -0.47 0.16 -7.96
CA MET A 7 -1.39 -0.87 -7.48
C MET A 7 -2.35 -0.32 -6.40
N ILE A 8 -1.85 0.44 -5.42
CA ILE A 8 -2.71 1.06 -4.39
C ILE A 8 -3.71 2.01 -5.03
N ASN A 9 -3.27 2.86 -5.96
CA ASN A 9 -4.15 3.81 -6.65
C ASN A 9 -5.23 3.10 -7.46
N GLN A 10 -4.90 2.04 -8.18
CA GLN A 10 -5.87 1.21 -8.91
C GLN A 10 -6.88 0.57 -7.95
N LEU A 11 -6.43 0.00 -6.83
CA LEU A 11 -7.32 -0.59 -5.82
C LEU A 11 -8.26 0.45 -5.21
N ARG A 12 -7.76 1.65 -4.89
CA ARG A 12 -8.58 2.76 -4.39
C ARG A 12 -9.65 3.15 -5.41
N GLN A 13 -9.28 3.29 -6.68
CA GLN A 13 -10.24 3.59 -7.75
C GLN A 13 -11.30 2.50 -7.88
N CYS A 14 -10.91 1.22 -7.89
CA CYS A 14 -11.86 0.11 -7.96
C CYS A 14 -12.89 0.17 -6.83
N ILE A 15 -12.46 0.45 -5.60
CA ILE A 15 -13.34 0.61 -4.43
C ILE A 15 -14.25 1.84 -4.59
N SER A 16 -13.70 2.99 -4.98
CA SER A 16 -14.47 4.23 -5.16
C SER A 16 -15.55 4.11 -6.23
N PHE A 17 -15.34 3.30 -7.27
CA PHE A 17 -16.35 3.01 -8.30
C PHE A 17 -17.32 1.89 -7.91
N GLY A 18 -17.29 1.41 -6.67
CA GLY A 18 -18.19 0.35 -6.19
C GLY A 18 -17.95 -1.02 -6.85
N ARG A 19 -16.76 -1.25 -7.42
CA ARG A 19 -16.45 -2.52 -8.10
C ARG A 19 -16.15 -3.61 -7.08
N LYS A 20 -16.68 -4.80 -7.32
CA LYS A 20 -16.29 -6.02 -6.58
C LYS A 20 -14.85 -6.38 -6.94
N THR A 21 -13.93 -6.14 -6.01
CA THR A 21 -12.48 -6.29 -6.23
C THR A 21 -11.98 -7.50 -5.45
N LEU A 22 -11.36 -8.46 -6.14
CA LEU A 22 -10.73 -9.62 -5.54
C LEU A 22 -9.21 -9.42 -5.49
N LEU A 23 -8.62 -9.57 -4.31
CA LEU A 23 -7.18 -9.50 -4.11
C LEU A 23 -6.64 -10.87 -3.69
N HIS A 24 -5.71 -11.42 -4.48
CA HIS A 24 -5.18 -12.78 -4.31
C HIS A 24 -3.72 -12.88 -4.74
N CYS A 25 -3.01 -13.85 -4.17
CA CYS A 25 -1.71 -14.38 -4.58
C CYS A 25 -1.80 -15.91 -4.53
N VAL A 26 -0.74 -16.65 -4.88
CA VAL A 26 -0.75 -18.12 -4.93
C VAL A 26 -1.49 -18.80 -3.76
N SER A 27 -1.26 -18.36 -2.52
CA SER A 27 -1.92 -18.92 -1.32
C SER A 27 -2.94 -17.98 -0.66
N GLY A 28 -3.04 -16.74 -1.15
CA GLY A 28 -3.80 -15.67 -0.50
C GLY A 28 -3.31 -15.27 0.91
N LEU A 29 -2.13 -15.74 1.32
CA LEU A 29 -1.46 -15.37 2.58
C LEU A 29 -0.19 -14.57 2.28
N GLY A 30 0.36 -13.91 3.29
CA GLY A 30 1.59 -13.13 3.15
C GLY A 30 1.37 -11.89 2.29
N ILE A 31 1.69 -11.97 0.98
CA ILE A 31 1.67 -10.83 0.07
C ILE A 31 0.25 -10.29 -0.15
N SER A 32 -0.77 -11.14 -0.23
CA SER A 32 -2.15 -10.65 -0.31
C SER A 32 -2.55 -9.85 0.94
N CYS A 33 -2.19 -10.35 2.11
CA CYS A 33 -2.44 -9.64 3.36
C CYS A 33 -1.61 -8.36 3.44
N LEU A 34 -0.38 -8.35 2.93
CA LEU A 34 0.46 -7.16 2.86
C LEU A 34 -0.18 -6.07 1.99
N ALA A 35 -0.63 -6.42 0.79
CA ALA A 35 -1.30 -5.48 -0.12
C ALA A 35 -2.61 -4.96 0.48
N ALA A 36 -3.39 -5.81 1.15
CA ALA A 36 -4.57 -5.38 1.90
C ALA A 36 -4.22 -4.44 3.07
N ALA A 37 -3.13 -4.72 3.80
CA ALA A 37 -2.69 -3.92 4.94
C ALA A 37 -2.32 -2.49 4.53
N ILE A 38 -1.49 -2.36 3.50
CA ILE A 38 -1.06 -1.03 3.01
C ILE A 38 -2.21 -0.27 2.36
N LEU A 39 -3.15 -0.96 1.71
CA LEU A 39 -4.38 -0.33 1.22
C LEU A 39 -5.19 0.25 2.37
N LEU A 40 -5.42 -0.53 3.44
CA LEU A 40 -6.13 -0.08 4.63
C LEU A 40 -5.45 1.13 5.29
N LEU A 41 -4.12 1.11 5.44
CA LEU A 41 -3.34 2.22 5.98
C LEU A 41 -3.33 3.45 5.06
N SER A 42 -3.54 3.27 3.75
CA SER A 42 -3.62 4.38 2.78
C SER A 42 -5.00 5.05 2.73
N LEU A 43 -6.05 4.33 3.15
CA LEU A 43 -7.44 4.80 3.15
C LEU A 43 -7.80 5.53 4.45
N ASP A 44 -7.20 5.13 5.57
CA ASP A 44 -7.49 5.68 6.90
C ASP A 44 -6.18 6.07 7.62
N GLU A 45 -6.04 7.36 7.90
CA GLU A 45 -4.88 7.93 8.59
C GLU A 45 -4.87 7.64 10.10
N VAL A 46 -6.03 7.35 10.69
CA VAL A 46 -6.19 7.08 12.13
C VAL A 46 -5.88 5.62 12.46
N MET A 47 -6.08 4.70 11.52
CA MET A 47 -5.77 3.28 11.76
C MET A 47 -4.28 3.04 12.02
N THR A 48 -3.98 2.25 13.05
CA THR A 48 -2.59 1.86 13.36
C THR A 48 -2.17 0.57 12.64
N PRO A 49 -0.87 0.37 12.37
CA PRO A 49 -0.33 -0.88 11.85
C PRO A 49 -0.79 -2.12 12.62
N GLU A 50 -0.80 -2.05 13.96
CA GLU A 50 -1.17 -3.15 14.84
C GLU A 50 -2.64 -3.51 14.69
N HIS A 51 -3.51 -2.51 14.59
CA HIS A 51 -4.93 -2.72 14.36
C HIS A 51 -5.18 -3.42 13.03
N VAL A 52 -4.51 -2.96 11.96
CA VAL A 52 -4.60 -3.56 10.62
C VAL A 52 -4.11 -5.01 10.63
N ILE A 53 -2.99 -5.29 11.29
CA ILE A 53 -2.44 -6.65 11.40
C ILE A 53 -3.40 -7.56 12.16
N SER A 54 -3.96 -7.09 13.28
CA SER A 54 -4.94 -7.83 14.07
C SER A 54 -6.18 -8.17 13.23
N LYS A 55 -6.73 -7.18 12.50
CA LYS A 55 -7.89 -7.36 11.62
C LYS A 55 -7.63 -8.38 10.51
N LEU A 56 -6.45 -8.33 9.88
CA LEU A 56 -6.10 -9.29 8.83
C LEU A 56 -5.87 -10.71 9.38
N ARG A 57 -5.34 -10.85 10.60
CA ARG A 57 -5.24 -12.14 11.29
C ARG A 57 -6.60 -12.71 11.66
N GLN A 58 -7.58 -11.87 12.02
CA GLN A 58 -8.96 -12.33 12.26
C GLN A 58 -9.60 -12.89 10.97
N ILE A 59 -9.33 -12.29 9.81
CA ILE A 59 -9.93 -12.70 8.53
C ILE A 59 -9.21 -13.91 7.92
N ARG A 60 -7.87 -13.94 7.96
CA ARG A 60 -7.05 -14.93 7.23
C ARG A 60 -6.32 -15.93 8.12
N GLY A 61 -6.48 -15.81 9.44
CA GLY A 61 -5.78 -16.61 10.45
C GLY A 61 -4.42 -16.05 10.83
N GLN A 62 -3.79 -16.69 11.83
CA GLN A 62 -2.53 -16.22 12.44
C GLN A 62 -1.38 -16.07 11.44
N ARG A 63 -1.38 -16.88 10.38
CA ARG A 63 -0.39 -16.87 9.29
C ARG A 63 -0.69 -15.82 8.19
N ALA A 64 -1.54 -14.83 8.48
CA ALA A 64 -1.82 -13.73 7.56
C ALA A 64 -0.53 -13.07 7.05
N PHE A 65 0.44 -12.89 7.94
CA PHE A 65 1.79 -12.47 7.62
C PHE A 65 2.75 -13.64 7.85
N GLN A 66 3.62 -13.91 6.88
CA GLN A 66 4.48 -15.08 6.86
C GLN A 66 5.94 -14.76 7.21
N THR A 67 6.36 -13.51 7.06
CA THR A 67 7.75 -13.10 7.31
C THR A 67 7.82 -11.86 8.17
N VAL A 68 8.91 -11.73 8.93
CA VAL A 68 9.23 -10.52 9.72
C VAL A 68 9.34 -9.29 8.80
N LYS A 69 9.87 -9.46 7.58
CA LYS A 69 9.94 -8.38 6.59
C LYS A 69 8.58 -7.82 6.23
N GLN A 70 7.56 -8.67 6.05
CA GLN A 70 6.20 -8.21 5.79
C GLN A 70 5.63 -7.43 6.98
N TYR A 71 5.87 -7.93 8.20
CA TYR A 71 5.45 -7.26 9.43
C TYR A 71 6.08 -5.86 9.57
N ASN A 72 7.39 -5.76 9.40
CA ASN A 72 8.13 -4.50 9.48
C ASN A 72 7.66 -3.52 8.39
N PHE A 73 7.46 -4.02 7.16
CA PHE A 73 6.98 -3.17 6.06
C PHE A 73 5.63 -2.52 6.37
N VAL A 74 4.72 -3.19 7.07
CA VAL A 74 3.42 -2.58 7.46
C VAL A 74 3.63 -1.41 8.43
N HIS A 75 4.59 -1.51 9.35
CA HIS A 75 4.87 -0.43 10.32
C HIS A 75 5.58 0.75 9.66
N GLU A 76 6.52 0.47 8.77
CA GLU A 76 7.31 1.48 8.06
C GLU A 76 6.55 2.09 6.86
N PHE A 77 5.41 1.51 6.46
CA PHE A 77 4.74 1.84 5.21
C PHE A 77 4.46 3.33 5.05
N ARG A 78 3.96 4.00 6.10
CA ARG A 78 3.57 5.43 6.01
C ARG A 78 4.78 6.32 5.74
N ASP A 79 5.89 6.08 6.44
CA ASP A 79 7.11 6.85 6.28
C ASP A 79 7.72 6.59 4.89
N LEU A 80 7.78 5.31 4.50
CA LEU A 80 8.25 4.91 3.17
C LEU A 80 7.40 5.52 2.05
N TYR A 81 6.08 5.52 2.21
CA TYR A 81 5.14 6.06 1.24
C TYR A 81 5.23 7.59 1.15
N LYS A 82 5.34 8.27 2.28
CA LYS A 82 5.56 9.72 2.32
C LYS A 82 6.86 10.13 1.62
N ALA A 83 7.96 9.45 1.94
CA ALA A 83 9.25 9.68 1.30
C ALA A 83 9.18 9.42 -0.22
N HIS A 84 8.44 8.40 -0.65
CA HIS A 84 8.23 8.14 -2.07
C HIS A 84 7.51 9.29 -2.78
N LEU A 85 6.44 9.83 -2.19
CA LEU A 85 5.68 10.94 -2.76
C LEU A 85 6.51 12.24 -2.82
N GLU A 86 7.32 12.51 -1.79
CA GLU A 86 8.25 13.64 -1.77
C GLU A 86 9.31 13.52 -2.89
N ASN A 87 9.89 12.34 -3.06
CA ASN A 87 10.87 12.08 -4.13
C ASN A 87 10.24 12.22 -5.53
N GLN A 88 8.99 11.77 -5.72
CA GLN A 88 8.28 11.95 -6.99
C GLN A 88 8.04 13.44 -7.29
N ARG A 89 7.61 14.23 -6.30
CA ARG A 89 7.41 15.70 -6.47
C ARG A 89 8.70 16.40 -6.86
N ASN A 90 9.79 16.14 -6.13
CA ASN A 90 11.09 16.73 -6.40
C ASN A 90 11.62 16.37 -7.80
N SER A 91 11.38 15.14 -8.26
CA SER A 91 11.79 14.70 -9.60
C SER A 91 11.00 15.40 -10.72
N VAL A 92 9.72 15.72 -10.49
CA VAL A 92 8.88 16.46 -11.44
C VAL A 92 9.28 17.95 -11.48
N GLU A 93 9.60 18.55 -10.33
CA GLU A 93 10.04 19.95 -10.25
C GLU A 93 11.44 20.18 -10.85
N ALA A 94 12.31 19.17 -10.79
CA ALA A 94 13.65 19.18 -11.38
C ALA A 94 13.65 18.89 -12.90
N ALA A 95 12.53 18.49 -13.49
CA ALA A 95 12.44 18.33 -14.93
C ALA A 95 12.64 19.69 -15.61
N PRO A 96 13.56 19.82 -16.59
CA PRO A 96 13.79 21.09 -17.26
C PRO A 96 12.47 21.51 -17.90
N ARG A 97 11.91 22.64 -17.45
CA ARG A 97 10.78 23.28 -18.13
C ARG A 97 11.27 23.52 -19.56
N SER A 98 10.70 22.79 -20.52
CA SER A 98 11.06 22.92 -21.92
C SER A 98 10.95 24.39 -22.31
N LEU A 99 12.09 25.06 -22.46
CA LEU A 99 12.15 26.42 -22.98
C LEU A 99 11.59 26.36 -24.39
N SER A 100 10.34 26.77 -24.55
CA SER A 100 9.75 26.97 -25.86
C SER A 100 10.20 28.34 -26.36
N ARG A 101 11.11 28.27 -27.34
CA ARG A 101 11.55 29.29 -28.30
C ARG A 101 12.65 30.25 -27.87
#